data_AF-A0A1P8M2T8-F1
#
_entry.id   AF-A0A1P8M2T8-F1
#
_cell.length_a   1.000
_cell.length_b   1.000
_cell.length_c   1.000
_cell.angle_alpha   90.00
_cell.angle_beta   90.00
_cell.angle_gamma   90.00
#
_symmetry.space_group_name_H-M   'P 1'
#
loop_
_entity.id
_entity.type
_entity.pdbx_description
1 polymer ?
#
loop_
_entity_poly.entity_id
_entity_poly.type
_entity_poly.pdbx_seq_one_letter_code
_entity_poly.pdbx_strand_id
1 'polypeptide(L)'
;MATQLRKRHGTICIPPRTRKVPRNHSHPLGGTGGAGAIRGEGGQDSAKWFCAIGTKERIGFSGAEEARKFLQDRCPRVLEFTGEEQVAAFADRTCYHIGRSLSCSQLHGGKAVLIGDAAAPYPPIGQGVNGAMESAMVLDECIRDAGSSPGSFPGAAAEYTARWKPEADAVSWISERSLFENRFHTVRALATSVLRLSIFEQAKSADVPYSQVRRRAEKLWPLWAR
;
A
#
# COMPACT_ATOMS: atom_id res chain seq x y z
N MET A 1 -9.27 -9.41 22.07
CA MET A 1 -8.67 -8.68 20.94
C MET A 1 -8.79 -7.20 21.23
N ALA A 2 -7.69 -6.48 21.44
CA ALA A 2 -7.71 -5.03 21.64
C ALA A 2 -7.20 -4.35 20.36
N THR A 3 -8.02 -3.48 19.76
CA THR A 3 -7.72 -2.80 18.50
C THR A 3 -7.43 -1.34 18.78
N GLN A 4 -6.26 -0.85 18.37
CA GLN A 4 -5.91 0.56 18.47
C GLN A 4 -6.16 1.25 17.12
N LEU A 5 -6.88 2.38 17.14
CA LEU A 5 -7.42 3.05 15.95
C LEU A 5 -6.69 4.39 15.67
N ARG A 6 -6.23 4.64 14.43
CA ARG A 6 -5.71 5.95 13.98
C ARG A 6 -6.19 6.32 12.55
N LYS A 7 -6.32 7.65 12.30
CA LYS A 7 -6.98 8.39 11.16
C LYS A 7 -6.18 8.32 9.82
N ARG A 8 -6.63 8.67 8.59
CA ARG A 8 -7.88 8.83 7.76
C ARG A 8 -7.38 9.22 6.35
N HIS A 9 -7.73 8.51 5.27
CA HIS A 9 -7.38 8.90 3.88
C HIS A 9 -8.46 8.53 2.85
N GLY A 10 -8.74 9.42 1.89
CA GLY A 10 -9.53 9.16 0.68
C GLY A 10 -8.67 8.78 -0.53
N THR A 11 -9.19 8.05 -1.52
CA THR A 11 -8.52 7.86 -2.83
C THR A 11 -9.53 7.83 -3.97
N ILE A 12 -9.20 8.48 -5.08
CA ILE A 12 -9.99 8.49 -6.31
C ILE A 12 -9.05 8.30 -7.49
N CYS A 13 -9.22 7.18 -8.22
CA CYS A 13 -8.47 6.90 -9.44
C CYS A 13 -8.93 7.82 -10.57
N ILE A 14 -8.07 8.13 -11.53
CA ILE A 14 -8.42 8.83 -12.77
C ILE A 14 -7.94 7.96 -13.93
N PRO A 15 -8.83 7.47 -14.83
CA PRO A 15 -8.37 6.80 -16.04
C PRO A 15 -7.62 7.82 -16.92
N PRO A 16 -6.69 7.42 -17.78
CA PRO A 16 -5.90 8.32 -18.65
C PRO A 16 -6.45 8.43 -20.07
N ARG A 17 -5.90 9.36 -20.85
CA ARG A 17 -5.85 9.25 -22.33
C ARG A 17 -4.70 8.33 -22.77
N THR A 18 -4.87 7.61 -23.88
CA THR A 18 -3.82 6.81 -24.53
C THR A 18 -2.67 7.71 -25.02
N ARG A 19 -1.59 7.80 -24.24
CA ARG A 19 -0.29 8.31 -24.70
C ARG A 19 0.79 7.28 -24.38
N LYS A 20 1.75 7.12 -25.29
CA LYS A 20 2.95 6.28 -25.10
C LYS A 20 3.77 6.82 -23.91
N VAL A 21 4.19 5.91 -23.04
CA VAL A 21 4.97 6.22 -21.83
C VAL A 21 6.31 5.48 -21.89
N PRO A 22 7.44 6.09 -21.46
CA PRO A 22 8.67 5.35 -21.22
C PRO A 22 8.47 4.34 -20.06
N ARG A 23 8.91 3.09 -20.27
CA ARG A 23 8.81 1.90 -19.37
C ARG A 23 8.54 2.18 -17.88
N ASN A 24 7.54 1.55 -17.25
CA ASN A 24 7.41 1.31 -15.78
C ASN A 24 8.04 2.37 -14.84
N HIS A 25 7.48 3.58 -14.75
CA HIS A 25 7.88 4.56 -13.73
C HIS A 25 6.72 4.90 -12.80
N SER A 26 6.94 4.77 -11.49
CA SER A 26 6.13 5.45 -10.47
C SER A 26 6.66 6.87 -10.33
N HIS A 27 5.85 7.87 -10.70
CA HIS A 27 6.23 9.27 -10.49
C HIS A 27 5.72 9.77 -9.14
N PRO A 28 6.59 10.27 -8.25
CA PRO A 28 6.13 11.15 -7.20
C PRO A 28 5.56 12.40 -7.88
N LEU A 29 4.25 12.62 -7.81
CA LEU A 29 3.60 13.71 -8.53
C LEU A 29 3.80 15.09 -7.88
N GLY A 30 4.45 15.15 -6.71
CA GLY A 30 4.52 16.35 -5.89
C GLY A 30 3.17 16.60 -5.22
N GLY A 31 3.18 16.89 -3.91
CA GLY A 31 1.94 17.01 -3.13
C GLY A 31 1.43 15.69 -2.56
N THR A 32 0.30 15.74 -1.85
CA THR A 32 -0.30 14.65 -1.03
C THR A 32 -0.87 13.48 -1.84
N GLY A 33 -0.39 13.24 -3.05
CA GLY A 33 -0.88 12.21 -3.95
C GLY A 33 0.23 11.40 -4.62
N GLY A 34 -0.09 10.13 -4.92
CA GLY A 34 0.75 9.24 -5.72
C GLY A 34 0.01 8.85 -7.00
N ALA A 35 0.71 8.69 -8.11
CA ALA A 35 0.15 8.06 -9.29
C ALA A 35 1.03 6.93 -9.78
N GLY A 36 0.37 5.95 -10.39
CA GLY A 36 1.00 4.85 -11.07
C GLY A 36 0.27 4.52 -12.36
N ALA A 37 0.94 3.74 -13.19
CA ALA A 37 0.35 3.14 -14.37
C ALA A 37 0.52 1.63 -14.27
N ILE A 38 -0.56 0.90 -14.55
CA ILE A 38 -0.53 -0.53 -14.80
C ILE A 38 -0.69 -0.78 -16.30
N ARG A 39 -0.12 -1.86 -16.82
CA ARG A 39 -0.27 -2.21 -18.23
C ARG A 39 -1.73 -2.61 -18.50
N GLY A 40 -2.34 -2.08 -19.55
CA GLY A 40 -3.65 -2.56 -20.01
C GLY A 40 -3.54 -3.74 -20.97
N GLU A 41 -4.68 -4.20 -21.47
CA GLU A 41 -4.79 -5.39 -22.34
C GLU A 41 -4.06 -5.22 -23.68
N GLY A 42 -4.01 -3.99 -24.22
CA GLY A 42 -3.24 -3.62 -25.41
C GLY A 42 -1.77 -3.26 -25.12
N GLY A 43 -1.20 -3.70 -24.00
CA GLY A 43 0.20 -3.42 -23.67
C GLY A 43 0.46 -1.95 -23.28
N GLN A 44 1.60 -1.40 -23.71
CA GLN A 44 2.03 -0.04 -23.34
C GLN A 44 1.09 1.05 -23.86
N ASP A 45 0.44 0.82 -25.00
CA ASP A 45 -0.48 1.78 -25.61
C ASP A 45 -1.84 1.84 -24.91
N SER A 46 -2.07 0.95 -23.93
CA SER A 46 -3.32 0.85 -23.16
C SER A 46 -3.11 0.96 -21.66
N ALA A 47 -1.97 1.51 -21.21
CA ALA A 47 -1.66 1.64 -19.79
C ALA A 47 -2.85 2.26 -19.03
N LYS A 48 -3.35 1.55 -18.00
CA LYS A 48 -4.40 2.06 -17.12
C LYS A 48 -3.70 2.84 -16.01
N TRP A 49 -3.97 4.13 -15.94
CA TRP A 49 -3.42 4.96 -14.88
C TRP A 49 -4.34 4.94 -13.68
N PHE A 50 -3.73 5.09 -12.51
CA PHE A 50 -4.41 5.38 -11.28
C PHE A 50 -3.68 6.53 -10.60
N CYS A 51 -4.47 7.43 -10.01
CA CYS A 51 -3.97 8.45 -9.11
C CYS A 51 -4.64 8.21 -7.77
N ALA A 52 -3.90 8.35 -6.68
CA ALA A 52 -4.42 8.32 -5.34
C ALA A 52 -4.07 9.66 -4.70
N ILE A 53 -5.09 10.48 -4.46
CA ILE A 53 -4.93 11.77 -3.80
C ILE A 53 -5.43 11.62 -2.37
N GLY A 54 -4.49 11.60 -1.44
CA GLY A 54 -4.79 11.52 -0.01
C GLY A 54 -5.47 12.80 0.48
N THR A 55 -6.60 12.63 1.17
CA THR A 55 -7.35 13.71 1.80
C THR A 55 -7.76 13.32 3.23
N LYS A 56 -7.73 14.30 4.14
CA LYS A 56 -8.15 14.10 5.55
C LYS A 56 -9.66 14.16 5.74
N GLU A 57 -10.34 14.72 4.75
CA GLU A 57 -11.77 15.00 4.73
C GLU A 57 -12.41 14.31 3.55
N ARG A 58 -13.70 14.02 3.66
CA ARG A 58 -14.46 13.50 2.54
C ARG A 58 -14.55 14.62 1.50
N ILE A 59 -14.05 14.35 0.30
CA ILE A 59 -14.19 15.24 -0.85
C ILE A 59 -15.35 14.78 -1.72
N GLY A 60 -16.01 15.76 -2.32
CA GLY A 60 -17.02 15.60 -3.37
C GLY A 60 -16.96 16.85 -4.24
N PHE A 61 -17.43 16.73 -5.47
CA PHE A 61 -17.38 17.80 -6.45
C PHE A 61 -18.78 18.03 -6.99
N SER A 62 -19.15 19.30 -7.19
CA SER A 62 -20.38 19.69 -7.87
C SER A 62 -20.32 19.47 -9.38
N GLY A 63 -19.12 19.30 -9.94
CA GLY A 63 -18.90 18.98 -11.34
C GLY A 63 -17.42 18.96 -11.73
N ALA A 64 -17.16 18.73 -13.03
CA ALA A 64 -15.83 18.55 -13.58
C ALA A 64 -14.89 19.76 -13.39
N GLU A 65 -15.41 20.99 -13.43
CA GLU A 65 -14.60 22.21 -13.23
C GLU A 65 -14.06 22.34 -11.81
N GLU A 66 -14.86 22.01 -10.79
CA GLU A 66 -14.42 22.03 -9.39
C GLU A 66 -13.36 20.95 -9.14
N ALA A 67 -13.58 19.75 -9.70
CA ALA A 67 -12.61 18.67 -9.72
C ALA A 67 -11.30 19.09 -10.38
N ARG A 68 -11.35 19.74 -11.55
CA ARG A 68 -10.17 20.24 -12.27
C ARG A 68 -9.37 21.21 -11.41
N LYS A 69 -10.03 22.18 -10.79
CA LYS A 69 -9.38 23.16 -9.92
C LYS A 69 -8.69 22.47 -8.74
N PHE A 70 -9.36 21.50 -8.11
CA PHE A 70 -8.77 20.70 -7.05
C PHE A 70 -7.51 19.95 -7.51
N LEU A 71 -7.54 19.32 -8.70
CA LEU A 71 -6.38 18.64 -9.27
C LEU A 71 -5.25 19.61 -9.60
N GLN A 72 -5.57 20.79 -10.12
CA GLN A 72 -4.60 21.84 -10.43
C GLN A 72 -3.86 22.33 -9.17
N ASP A 73 -4.57 22.48 -8.06
CA ASP A 73 -4.00 22.94 -6.80
C ASP A 73 -3.16 21.86 -6.09
N ARG A 74 -3.60 20.59 -6.17
CA ARG A 74 -3.02 19.50 -5.36
C ARG A 74 -2.01 18.66 -6.11
N CYS A 75 -2.21 18.47 -7.40
CA CYS A 75 -1.47 17.50 -8.21
C CYS A 75 -1.49 17.93 -9.69
N PRO A 76 -1.02 19.14 -10.05
CA PRO A 76 -1.25 19.74 -11.38
C PRO A 76 -0.76 18.86 -12.53
N ARG A 77 0.32 18.10 -12.30
CA ARG A 77 0.88 17.16 -13.29
C ARG A 77 -0.09 16.07 -13.74
N VAL A 78 -1.10 15.72 -12.93
CA VAL A 78 -2.11 14.72 -13.33
C VAL A 78 -2.95 15.21 -14.52
N LEU A 79 -3.09 16.53 -14.69
CA LEU A 79 -3.81 17.14 -15.81
C LEU A 79 -3.04 17.00 -17.14
N GLU A 80 -1.74 16.70 -17.10
CA GLU A 80 -0.96 16.38 -18.32
C GLU A 80 -1.37 15.02 -18.92
N PHE A 81 -1.97 14.15 -18.11
CA PHE A 81 -2.29 12.75 -18.46
C PHE A 81 -3.80 12.47 -18.53
N THR A 82 -4.63 13.45 -18.21
CA THR A 82 -6.09 13.28 -18.07
C THR A 82 -6.82 14.26 -19.00
N GLY A 83 -7.89 13.80 -19.65
CA GLY A 83 -8.77 14.62 -20.47
C GLY A 83 -10.07 14.97 -19.74
N GLU A 84 -10.95 15.72 -20.39
CA GLU A 84 -12.23 16.17 -19.82
C GLU A 84 -13.07 15.02 -19.25
N GLU A 85 -13.21 13.92 -20.01
CA GLU A 85 -13.97 12.74 -19.60
C GLU A 85 -13.41 12.13 -18.31
N GLN A 86 -12.09 12.10 -18.19
CA GLN A 86 -11.39 11.52 -17.04
C GLN A 86 -11.58 12.39 -15.79
N VAL A 87 -11.56 13.71 -15.96
CA VAL A 87 -11.84 14.68 -14.88
C VAL A 87 -13.31 14.63 -14.47
N ALA A 88 -14.25 14.52 -15.41
CA ALA A 88 -15.66 14.31 -15.11
C ALA A 88 -15.88 13.00 -14.34
N ALA A 89 -15.27 11.90 -14.79
CA ALA A 89 -15.32 10.62 -14.08
C ALA A 89 -14.70 10.69 -12.68
N PHE A 90 -13.68 11.53 -12.47
CA PHE A 90 -13.12 11.78 -11.13
C PHE A 90 -14.10 12.59 -10.25
N ALA A 91 -14.78 13.58 -10.82
CA ALA A 91 -15.78 14.39 -10.11
C ALA A 91 -16.93 13.52 -9.56
N ASP A 92 -17.38 12.55 -10.35
CA ASP A 92 -18.50 11.67 -10.02
C ASP A 92 -18.11 10.48 -9.13
N ARG A 93 -16.81 10.20 -8.97
CA ARG A 93 -16.36 9.05 -8.20
C ARG A 93 -16.58 9.24 -6.71
N THR A 94 -17.11 8.20 -6.09
CA THR A 94 -17.18 8.13 -4.64
C THR A 94 -15.76 8.10 -4.07
N CYS A 95 -15.47 9.06 -3.17
CA CYS A 95 -14.25 9.04 -2.39
C CYS A 95 -14.31 7.89 -1.37
N TYR A 96 -13.47 6.88 -1.55
CA TYR A 96 -13.38 5.74 -0.64
C TYR A 96 -12.34 5.95 0.44
N HIS A 97 -12.66 5.48 1.65
CA HIS A 97 -11.69 5.37 2.73
C HIS A 97 -10.68 4.27 2.41
N ILE A 98 -9.45 4.63 2.11
CA ILE A 98 -8.34 3.66 2.06
C ILE A 98 -8.03 3.22 3.49
N GLY A 99 -7.97 1.90 3.67
CA GLY A 99 -8.11 1.19 4.94
C GLY A 99 -7.26 1.70 6.11
N ARG A 100 -7.73 1.40 7.32
CA ARG A 100 -6.99 1.63 8.56
C ARG A 100 -5.92 0.55 8.70
N SER A 101 -4.73 0.92 9.18
CA SER A 101 -3.83 -0.08 9.76
C SER A 101 -4.55 -0.77 10.92
N LEU A 102 -4.66 -2.09 10.85
CA LEU A 102 -5.08 -2.91 11.97
C LEU A 102 -3.98 -3.93 12.25
N SER A 103 -3.68 -4.12 13.53
CA SER A 103 -2.81 -5.21 13.97
C SER A 103 -3.58 -6.05 14.96
N CYS A 104 -3.55 -7.36 14.75
CA CYS A 104 -4.09 -8.34 15.68
C CYS A 104 -3.01 -8.70 16.71
N SER A 105 -3.35 -9.24 17.88
CA SER A 105 -2.33 -9.82 18.77
C SER A 105 -1.89 -11.22 18.31
N GLN A 106 -2.74 -11.89 17.53
CA GLN A 106 -2.56 -13.23 16.99
C GLN A 106 -3.34 -13.36 15.67
N LEU A 107 -2.96 -14.30 14.81
CA LEU A 107 -3.60 -14.52 13.49
C LEU A 107 -4.42 -15.80 13.43
N HIS A 108 -4.58 -16.49 14.56
CA HIS A 108 -5.39 -17.70 14.65
C HIS A 108 -6.29 -17.69 15.89
N GLY A 109 -7.29 -18.57 15.89
CA GLY A 109 -8.17 -18.83 17.02
C GLY A 109 -8.89 -20.16 16.84
N GLY A 110 -8.53 -21.17 17.63
CA GLY A 110 -9.07 -22.52 17.50
C GLY A 110 -8.78 -23.13 16.13
N LYS A 111 -9.83 -23.27 15.31
CA LYS A 111 -9.75 -23.83 13.94
C LYS A 111 -9.76 -22.76 12.83
N ALA A 112 -9.67 -21.48 13.20
CA ALA A 112 -9.71 -20.37 12.26
C ALA A 112 -8.36 -19.65 12.20
N VAL A 113 -8.02 -19.16 11.00
CA VAL A 113 -6.86 -18.30 10.73
C VAL A 113 -7.30 -17.08 9.94
N LEU A 114 -6.63 -15.95 10.17
CA LEU A 114 -6.79 -14.72 9.41
C LEU A 114 -5.64 -14.61 8.41
N ILE A 115 -5.94 -14.23 7.17
CA ILE A 115 -4.95 -14.01 6.11
C ILE A 115 -5.25 -12.69 5.37
N GLY A 116 -4.24 -12.14 4.68
CA GLY A 116 -4.38 -10.90 3.91
C GLY A 116 -4.95 -9.73 4.72
N ASP A 117 -5.86 -8.96 4.11
CA ASP A 117 -6.49 -7.77 4.72
C ASP A 117 -7.28 -8.09 6.00
N ALA A 118 -7.72 -9.34 6.21
CA ALA A 118 -8.38 -9.73 7.46
C ALA A 118 -7.38 -9.84 8.63
N ALA A 119 -6.12 -10.16 8.33
CA ALA A 119 -5.04 -10.29 9.32
C ALA A 119 -4.33 -8.96 9.59
N ALA A 120 -3.95 -8.27 8.52
CA ALA A 120 -3.12 -7.08 8.56
C ALA A 120 -3.39 -6.18 7.35
N PRO A 121 -4.48 -5.40 7.37
CA PRO A 121 -4.69 -4.35 6.39
C PRO A 121 -3.73 -3.19 6.72
N TYR A 122 -3.09 -2.62 5.70
CA TYR A 122 -2.18 -1.48 5.85
C TYR A 122 -2.30 -0.51 4.65
N PRO A 123 -1.91 0.77 4.83
CA PRO A 123 -1.96 1.76 3.75
C PRO A 123 -1.19 1.33 2.49
N PRO A 124 -1.56 1.85 1.31
CA PRO A 124 -1.02 1.38 0.05
C PRO A 124 0.47 1.72 -0.10
N ILE A 125 1.32 0.69 -0.03
CA ILE A 125 2.71 0.70 -0.50
C ILE A 125 2.94 -0.20 -1.72
N GLY A 126 1.83 -0.71 -2.30
CA GLY A 126 1.84 -1.66 -3.41
C GLY A 126 2.20 -3.10 -3.01
N GLN A 127 2.06 -3.45 -1.73
CA GLN A 127 2.35 -4.80 -1.21
C GLN A 127 1.14 -5.56 -0.67
N GLY A 128 -0.06 -4.97 -0.61
CA GLY A 128 -1.23 -5.63 -0.01
C GLY A 128 -1.51 -7.03 -0.57
N VAL A 129 -1.58 -7.15 -1.91
CA VAL A 129 -1.80 -8.44 -2.58
C VAL A 129 -0.59 -9.38 -2.40
N ASN A 130 0.63 -8.87 -2.50
CA ASN A 130 1.85 -9.68 -2.31
C ASN A 130 1.91 -10.27 -0.89
N GLY A 131 1.74 -9.42 0.13
CA GLY A 131 1.69 -9.88 1.52
C GLY A 131 0.54 -10.85 1.77
N ALA A 132 -0.62 -10.68 1.14
CA ALA A 132 -1.70 -11.66 1.23
C ALA A 132 -1.31 -13.02 0.63
N MET A 133 -0.68 -13.03 -0.55
CA MET A 133 -0.21 -14.26 -1.21
C MET A 133 0.92 -14.94 -0.42
N GLU A 134 1.91 -14.18 0.05
CA GLU A 134 2.98 -14.68 0.92
C GLU A 134 2.40 -15.28 2.21
N SER A 135 1.41 -14.62 2.82
CA SER A 135 0.73 -15.16 4.01
C SER A 135 0.03 -16.49 3.74
N ALA A 136 -0.57 -16.66 2.56
CA ALA A 136 -1.19 -17.92 2.17
C ALA A 136 -0.16 -19.03 1.93
N MET A 137 1.00 -18.69 1.34
CA MET A 137 2.10 -19.63 1.17
C MET A 137 2.67 -20.10 2.52
N VAL A 138 2.91 -19.18 3.47
CA VAL A 138 3.39 -19.56 4.81
C VAL A 138 2.39 -20.45 5.53
N LEU A 139 1.08 -20.18 5.38
CA LEU A 139 0.03 -21.03 5.95
C LEU A 139 0.04 -22.43 5.33
N ASP A 140 0.15 -22.54 4.00
CA ASP A 140 0.24 -23.82 3.28
C ASP A 140 1.43 -24.65 3.76
N GLU A 141 2.61 -24.02 3.91
CA GLU A 141 3.81 -24.66 4.43
C GLU A 141 3.59 -25.17 5.86
N CYS A 142 2.98 -24.38 6.74
CA CYS A 142 2.70 -24.81 8.12
C CYS A 142 1.73 -26.00 8.18
N ILE A 143 0.71 -26.02 7.31
CA ILE A 143 -0.24 -27.14 7.21
C ILE A 143 0.47 -28.39 6.69
N ARG A 144 1.32 -28.24 5.66
CA ARG A 144 2.11 -29.33 5.10
C ARG A 144 3.05 -29.93 6.14
N ASP A 145 3.80 -29.08 6.86
CA ASP A 145 4.79 -29.50 7.86
C ASP A 145 4.12 -30.21 9.05
N ALA A 146 2.92 -29.77 9.46
CA ALA A 146 2.15 -30.38 10.54
C ALA A 146 1.40 -31.67 10.11
N GLY A 147 1.26 -31.90 8.80
CA GLY A 147 0.48 -32.99 8.21
C GLY A 147 -1.03 -32.69 8.12
N SER A 148 -1.75 -33.49 7.33
CA SER A 148 -3.15 -33.22 6.94
C SER A 148 -4.22 -33.80 7.89
N SER A 149 -3.85 -34.21 9.10
CA SER A 149 -4.83 -34.72 10.07
C SER A 149 -5.65 -33.56 10.66
N PRO A 150 -6.96 -33.71 10.93
CA PRO A 150 -7.73 -32.63 11.56
C PRO A 150 -7.20 -32.18 12.93
N GLY A 151 -6.46 -33.06 13.63
CA GLY A 151 -5.83 -32.77 14.91
C GLY A 151 -4.56 -31.92 14.83
N SER A 152 -3.89 -31.86 13.67
CA SER A 152 -2.66 -31.08 13.49
C SER A 152 -2.90 -29.62 13.12
N PHE A 153 -4.11 -29.25 12.67
CA PHE A 153 -4.42 -27.88 12.25
C PHE A 153 -4.26 -26.79 13.32
N PRO A 154 -4.63 -27.00 14.61
CA PRO A 154 -4.37 -26.00 15.63
C PRO A 154 -2.87 -25.70 15.81
N GLY A 155 -2.02 -26.73 15.69
CA GLY A 155 -0.57 -26.58 15.72
C GLY A 155 -0.04 -25.80 14.51
N ALA A 156 -0.51 -26.15 13.30
CA ALA A 156 -0.18 -25.42 12.08
C ALA A 156 -0.60 -23.94 12.14
N ALA A 157 -1.76 -23.65 12.69
CA ALA A 157 -2.28 -22.29 12.84
C ALA A 157 -1.46 -21.44 13.83
N ALA A 158 -1.00 -22.07 14.93
CA ALA A 158 -0.10 -21.43 15.88
C ALA A 158 1.26 -21.13 15.24
N GLU A 159 1.82 -22.09 14.51
CA GLU A 159 3.08 -21.92 13.77
C GLU A 159 2.97 -20.83 12.69
N TYR A 160 1.87 -20.80 11.94
CA TYR A 160 1.58 -19.74 10.98
C TYR A 160 1.60 -18.37 11.65
N THR A 161 0.96 -18.23 12.81
CA THR A 161 1.00 -16.97 13.57
C THR A 161 2.43 -16.62 14.00
N ALA A 162 3.20 -17.59 14.49
CA ALA A 162 4.59 -17.35 14.91
C ALA A 162 5.47 -16.88 13.74
N ARG A 163 5.30 -17.47 12.55
CA ARG A 163 6.08 -17.14 11.34
C ARG A 163 5.63 -15.83 10.68
N TRP A 164 4.32 -15.66 10.46
CA TRP A 164 3.82 -14.55 9.64
C TRP A 164 3.55 -13.26 10.40
N LYS A 165 3.22 -13.34 11.70
CA LYS A 165 2.88 -12.13 12.48
C LYS A 165 3.99 -11.08 12.52
N PRO A 166 5.28 -11.42 12.71
CA PRO A 166 6.36 -10.44 12.66
C PRO A 166 6.46 -9.73 11.30
N GLU A 167 6.19 -10.45 10.21
CA GLU A 167 6.19 -9.90 8.85
C GLU A 167 5.01 -8.95 8.63
N ALA A 168 3.81 -9.37 9.03
CA ALA A 168 2.58 -8.58 8.98
C ALA A 168 2.69 -7.26 9.77
N ASP A 169 3.31 -7.30 10.96
CA ASP A 169 3.56 -6.09 11.75
C ASP A 169 4.63 -5.20 11.12
N ALA A 170 5.65 -5.80 10.52
CA ALA A 170 6.73 -5.05 9.89
C ALA A 170 6.24 -4.31 8.63
N VAL A 171 5.48 -4.96 7.75
CA VAL A 171 4.92 -4.31 6.55
C VAL A 171 3.94 -3.18 6.93
N SER A 172 3.14 -3.38 7.98
CA SER A 172 2.28 -2.33 8.52
C SER A 172 3.09 -1.14 9.04
N TRP A 173 4.16 -1.40 9.80
CA TRP A 173 5.09 -0.37 10.31
C TRP A 173 5.80 0.41 9.19
N ILE A 174 6.17 -0.27 8.11
CA ILE A 174 6.80 0.32 6.91
C ILE A 174 5.77 1.23 6.23
N SER A 175 4.55 0.75 6.05
CA SER A 175 3.46 1.50 5.44
C SER A 175 3.09 2.78 6.21
N GLU A 176 3.05 2.74 7.53
CA GLU A 176 2.80 3.95 8.35
C GLU A 176 3.87 5.04 8.16
N ARG A 177 5.12 4.65 7.91
CA ARG A 177 6.24 5.58 7.64
C ARG A 177 6.32 6.05 6.20
N SER A 178 5.39 5.56 5.38
CA SER A 178 5.26 5.81 3.96
C SER A 178 4.22 6.87 3.63
N LEU A 179 3.50 7.40 4.61
CA LEU A 179 2.43 8.37 4.38
C LEU A 179 3.01 9.67 3.79
N PHE A 180 2.77 9.86 2.48
CA PHE A 180 3.32 10.91 1.62
C PHE A 180 2.84 12.34 1.95
N GLU A 181 2.14 12.55 3.06
CA GLU A 181 1.66 13.88 3.45
C GLU A 181 2.76 14.76 4.06
N ASN A 182 3.81 14.16 4.61
CA ASN A 182 4.89 14.93 5.24
C ASN A 182 6.05 15.13 4.25
N ARG A 183 6.35 16.39 3.93
CA ARG A 183 7.49 16.75 3.05
C ARG A 183 8.82 16.20 3.57
N PHE A 184 8.98 16.06 4.90
CA PHE A 184 10.15 15.39 5.49
C PHE A 184 10.21 13.91 5.15
N HIS A 185 9.07 13.20 5.07
CA HIS A 185 9.05 11.80 4.64
C HIS A 185 9.45 11.66 3.17
N THR A 186 9.03 12.58 2.30
CA THR A 186 9.46 12.61 0.89
C THR A 186 10.96 12.85 0.76
N VAL A 187 11.50 13.86 1.45
CA VAL A 187 12.95 14.15 1.44
C VAL A 187 13.75 12.99 2.00
N ARG A 188 13.31 12.40 3.13
CA ARG A 188 13.92 11.20 3.71
C ARG A 188 13.89 10.03 2.74
N ALA A 189 12.75 9.76 2.10
CA ALA A 189 12.64 8.67 1.13
C ALA A 189 13.60 8.85 -0.04
N LEU A 190 13.72 10.07 -0.58
CA LEU A 190 14.67 10.40 -1.64
C LEU A 190 16.12 10.21 -1.18
N ALA A 191 16.50 10.78 -0.02
CA ALA A 191 17.85 10.68 0.51
C ALA A 191 18.23 9.21 0.80
N THR A 192 17.33 8.44 1.40
CA THR A 192 17.58 7.01 1.67
C THR A 192 17.61 6.16 0.40
N SER A 193 16.86 6.51 -0.66
CA SER A 193 16.97 5.85 -1.96
C SER A 193 18.35 6.11 -2.61
N VAL A 194 18.84 7.35 -2.61
CA VAL A 194 20.19 7.69 -3.10
C VAL A 194 21.27 6.89 -2.36
N LEU A 195 21.09 6.68 -1.05
CA LEU A 195 22.03 5.93 -0.23
C LEU A 195 21.81 4.40 -0.26
N ARG A 196 20.85 3.89 -1.05
CA ARG A 196 20.44 2.46 -1.07
C ARG A 196 20.00 1.91 0.30
N LEU A 197 19.48 2.81 1.15
CA LEU A 197 18.92 2.51 2.47
C LEU A 197 17.39 2.62 2.47
N SER A 198 16.77 2.71 1.28
CA SER A 198 15.32 2.82 1.13
C SER A 198 14.63 1.59 1.71
N ILE A 199 13.83 1.79 2.75
CA ILE A 199 12.99 0.73 3.31
C ILE A 199 11.92 0.28 2.31
N PHE A 200 11.56 1.13 1.35
CA PHE A 200 10.55 0.85 0.33
C PHE A 200 11.06 -0.08 -0.75
N GLU A 201 12.29 0.15 -1.21
CA GLU A 201 12.93 -0.71 -2.20
C GLU A 201 13.18 -2.09 -1.59
N GLN A 202 13.65 -2.12 -0.34
CA GLN A 202 13.85 -3.37 0.38
C GLN A 202 12.55 -4.12 0.63
N ALA A 203 11.45 -3.44 1.01
CA ALA A 203 10.14 -4.06 1.18
C ALA A 203 9.48 -4.52 -0.13
N LYS A 204 10.00 -4.10 -1.29
CA LYS A 204 9.55 -4.58 -2.60
C LYS A 204 10.47 -5.68 -3.15
N SER A 205 11.56 -6.00 -2.44
CA SER A 205 12.46 -7.07 -2.81
C SER A 205 11.85 -8.42 -2.39
N ALA A 206 11.96 -9.42 -3.27
CA ALA A 206 11.58 -10.79 -2.94
C ALA A 206 12.58 -11.45 -1.95
N ASP A 207 13.78 -10.90 -1.82
CA ASP A 207 14.89 -11.56 -1.10
C ASP A 207 15.01 -11.17 0.37
N VAL A 208 14.21 -10.20 0.84
CA VAL A 208 14.37 -9.61 2.17
C VAL A 208 13.05 -9.63 2.93
N PRO A 209 12.94 -10.41 4.04
CA PRO A 209 11.76 -10.39 4.88
C PRO A 209 11.46 -8.98 5.42
N TYR A 210 10.18 -8.59 5.46
CA TYR A 210 9.74 -7.29 5.98
C TYR A 210 10.27 -7.04 7.41
N SER A 211 10.28 -8.06 8.27
CA SER A 211 10.81 -7.95 9.64
C SER A 211 12.31 -7.62 9.67
N GLN A 212 13.07 -8.08 8.67
CA GLN A 212 14.48 -7.73 8.51
C GLN A 212 14.62 -6.29 8.00
N VAL A 213 13.78 -5.85 7.06
CA VAL A 213 13.74 -4.46 6.60
C VAL A 213 13.50 -3.52 7.78
N ARG A 214 12.50 -3.82 8.62
CA ARG A 214 12.20 -3.04 9.83
C ARG A 214 13.39 -3.02 10.80
N ARG A 215 14.01 -4.16 11.12
CA ARG A 215 15.19 -4.20 12.01
C ARG A 215 16.36 -3.38 11.48
N ARG A 216 16.62 -3.42 10.17
CA ARG A 216 17.67 -2.60 9.55
C ARG A 216 17.34 -1.12 9.66
N ALA A 217 16.08 -0.74 9.42
CA ALA A 217 15.63 0.64 9.56
C ALA A 217 15.75 1.16 10.99
N GLU A 218 15.41 0.35 12.00
CA GLU A 218 15.52 0.69 13.43
C GLU A 218 16.98 0.94 13.85
N LYS A 219 17.96 0.25 13.24
CA LYS A 219 19.39 0.50 13.47
C LYS A 219 19.88 1.84 12.94
N LEU A 220 19.17 2.42 11.97
CA LEU A 220 19.48 3.72 11.39
C LEU A 220 18.83 4.88 12.17
N TRP A 221 18.53 4.66 13.45
CA TRP A 221 18.15 5.72 14.37
C TRP A 221 19.14 6.90 14.28
N PRO A 222 18.68 8.17 14.21
CA PRO A 222 17.30 8.67 14.37
C PRO A 222 16.48 8.80 13.08
N LEU A 223 16.97 8.34 11.92
CA LEU A 223 16.33 8.58 10.62
C LEU A 223 14.91 7.99 10.51
N TRP A 224 14.66 6.87 11.21
CA TRP A 224 13.39 6.15 11.22
C TRP A 224 12.69 6.15 12.57
N ALA A 225 13.07 7.10 13.44
CA ALA A 225 12.41 7.39 14.69
C ALA A 225 10.91 7.65 14.52
N ARG A 226 10.13 7.35 15.57
CA ARG A 226 8.67 7.57 15.62
C ARG A 226 8.32 9.05 15.48
#